data_AF-A0A7H9AQB3-F1
#
_entry.id   AF-A0A7H9AQB3-F1
#
_cell.length_a   1.000
_cell.length_b   1.000
_cell.length_c   1.000
_cell.angle_alpha   90.00
_cell.angle_beta   90.00
_cell.angle_gamma   90.00
#
_symmetry.space_group_name_H-M   'P 1'
#
loop_
_entity.id
_entity.type
_entity.pdbx_description
1 polymer ?
#
loop_
_entity_poly.entity_id
_entity_poly.type
_entity_poly.pdbx_seq_one_letter_code
_entity_poly.pdbx_strand_id
1 'polypeptide(L)'
;MSHIFDWIFAQYQDTPTHLIILEMIGVFFGFLSVWYSKRENILVFPTGIISTGIFVYILLVFGLLGDMLINAYYFSMSIFGWYVWTRKVDADHFIPITKTTPREKKWSIVLFMATVIFVCLVYLWFDKFNNWTSYVDTVTTAIFFVGMWLMAKKKLENWIYWIIGDIISVPLYWYKGLIFTSFQFFLFTIIAIYGYSAWKKSLNKSPRTLLR
;
A
#
# COMPACT_ATOMS: atom_id res chain seq x y z
N MET A 1 25.20 17.24 -21.33
CA MET A 1 24.35 16.36 -20.51
C MET A 1 24.43 16.91 -19.09
N SER A 2 23.31 17.22 -18.44
CA SER A 2 23.34 17.91 -17.14
C SER A 2 23.69 16.91 -16.04
N HIS A 3 24.60 17.27 -15.13
CA HIS A 3 25.00 16.46 -13.96
C HIS A 3 23.81 15.92 -13.15
N ILE A 4 22.68 16.64 -13.18
CA ILE A 4 21.42 16.23 -12.55
C ILE A 4 20.83 15.00 -13.25
N PHE A 5 20.87 14.95 -14.58
CA PHE A 5 20.39 13.82 -15.37
C PHE A 5 21.23 12.58 -15.08
N ASP A 6 22.56 12.71 -15.13
CA ASP A 6 23.47 11.59 -14.86
C ASP A 6 23.30 11.06 -13.43
N TRP A 7 23.07 11.93 -12.44
CA TRP A 7 22.80 11.53 -11.06
C TRP A 7 21.46 10.78 -10.91
N ILE A 8 20.40 11.22 -11.59
CA ILE A 8 19.08 10.57 -11.55
C ILE A 8 19.12 9.16 -12.17
N PHE A 9 19.89 8.98 -13.24
CA PHE A 9 19.99 7.71 -13.96
C PHE A 9 21.15 6.82 -13.52
N ALA A 10 22.06 7.32 -12.66
CA ALA A 10 23.18 6.55 -12.12
C ALA A 10 22.74 5.25 -11.44
N GLN A 11 21.61 5.26 -10.73
CA GLN A 11 21.03 4.06 -10.08
C GLN A 11 20.61 2.96 -11.07
N TYR A 12 20.45 3.30 -12.35
CA TYR A 12 20.04 2.38 -13.41
C TYR A 12 21.21 1.92 -14.30
N GLN A 13 22.42 2.46 -14.12
CA GLN A 13 23.55 2.19 -15.03
C GLN A 13 23.98 0.72 -15.07
N ASP A 14 23.87 0.00 -13.95
CA ASP A 14 24.18 -1.43 -13.85
C ASP A 14 22.93 -2.33 -13.79
N THR A 15 21.73 -1.75 -13.92
CA THR A 15 20.48 -2.51 -13.82
C THR A 15 20.04 -3.00 -15.20
N PRO A 16 19.79 -4.32 -15.38
CA PRO A 16 19.27 -4.85 -16.63
C PRO A 16 18.00 -4.13 -17.10
N THR A 17 17.93 -3.75 -18.38
CA THR A 17 16.80 -2.97 -18.95
C THR A 17 15.44 -3.63 -18.72
N HIS A 18 15.39 -4.96 -18.68
CA HIS A 18 14.15 -5.70 -18.40
C HIS A 18 13.61 -5.44 -16.98
N LEU A 19 14.48 -5.26 -15.98
CA LEU A 19 14.07 -4.96 -14.60
C LEU A 19 13.52 -3.53 -14.50
N ILE A 20 14.11 -2.58 -15.23
CA ILE A 20 13.64 -1.19 -15.29
C ILE A 20 12.24 -1.12 -15.93
N ILE A 21 12.04 -1.85 -17.04
CA ILE A 21 10.72 -1.93 -17.69
C ILE A 21 9.69 -2.55 -16.74
N LEU A 22 10.05 -3.63 -16.05
CA LEU A 22 9.18 -4.25 -15.05
C LEU A 22 8.84 -3.28 -13.92
N GLU A 23 9.82 -2.57 -13.36
CA GLU A 23 9.60 -1.57 -12.31
C GLU A 23 8.61 -0.49 -12.76
N MET A 24 8.78 0.06 -13.96
CA MET A 24 7.87 1.08 -14.51
C MET A 24 6.45 0.55 -14.67
N ILE A 25 6.28 -0.70 -15.12
CA ILE A 25 4.98 -1.37 -15.20
C ILE A 25 4.40 -1.53 -13.78
N GLY A 26 5.22 -1.99 -12.82
CA GLY A 26 4.84 -2.17 -11.43
C GLY A 26 4.34 -0.88 -10.79
N VAL A 27 5.06 0.22 -10.96
CA VAL A 27 4.67 1.55 -10.47
C VAL A 27 3.34 2.00 -11.11
N PHE A 28 3.21 1.88 -12.44
CA PHE A 28 1.99 2.27 -13.15
C PHE A 28 0.75 1.52 -12.64
N PHE A 29 0.84 0.19 -12.51
CA PHE A 29 -0.25 -0.63 -11.96
C PHE A 29 -0.52 -0.34 -10.48
N GLY A 30 0.50 0.07 -9.71
CA GLY A 30 0.35 0.51 -8.32
C GLY A 30 -0.49 1.78 -8.21
N PHE A 31 -0.18 2.80 -9.01
CA PHE A 31 -1.00 4.02 -9.08
C PHE A 31 -2.44 3.72 -9.53
N LEU A 32 -2.60 2.87 -10.53
CA LEU A 32 -3.91 2.48 -11.05
C LEU A 32 -4.75 1.75 -9.98
N SER A 33 -4.11 0.91 -9.17
CA SER A 33 -4.73 0.25 -8.02
C SER A 33 -5.31 1.25 -7.02
N VAL A 34 -4.51 2.22 -6.57
CA VAL A 34 -4.97 3.25 -5.62
C VAL A 34 -6.13 4.05 -6.21
N TRP A 35 -6.09 4.36 -7.51
CA TRP A 35 -7.18 5.03 -8.19
C TRP A 35 -8.48 4.22 -8.22
N TYR A 36 -8.41 2.91 -8.50
CA TYR A 36 -9.58 2.03 -8.47
C TYR A 36 -10.11 1.83 -7.04
N SER A 37 -9.23 1.79 -6.04
CA SER A 37 -9.61 1.76 -4.61
C SER A 37 -10.53 2.94 -4.27
N LYS A 38 -10.14 4.15 -4.67
CA LYS A 38 -10.96 5.37 -4.49
C LYS A 38 -12.35 5.23 -5.10
N ARG A 39 -12.45 4.61 -6.29
CA ARG A 39 -13.71 4.42 -7.02
C ARG A 39 -14.56 3.25 -6.50
N GLU A 40 -14.08 2.50 -5.52
CA GLU A 40 -14.69 1.25 -5.07
C GLU A 40 -14.82 0.23 -6.24
N ASN A 41 -13.86 0.24 -7.17
CA ASN A 41 -13.86 -0.66 -8.31
C ASN A 41 -13.00 -1.91 -7.99
N ILE A 42 -13.51 -3.10 -8.31
CA ILE A 42 -12.82 -4.37 -8.08
C ILE A 42 -11.47 -4.49 -8.80
N LEU A 43 -11.26 -3.71 -9.86
CA LEU A 43 -9.99 -3.67 -10.59
C LEU A 43 -8.80 -3.27 -9.71
N VAL A 44 -9.03 -2.70 -8.53
CA VAL A 44 -7.99 -2.46 -7.51
C VAL A 44 -7.13 -3.70 -7.25
N PHE A 45 -7.74 -4.88 -7.17
CA PHE A 45 -7.02 -6.10 -6.85
C PHE A 45 -6.18 -6.66 -7.99
N PRO A 46 -6.70 -6.89 -9.21
CA PRO A 46 -5.86 -7.37 -10.30
C PRO A 46 -4.71 -6.40 -10.59
N THR A 47 -4.95 -5.08 -10.53
CA THR A 47 -3.86 -4.11 -10.70
C THR A 47 -2.86 -4.15 -9.55
N GLY A 48 -3.33 -4.31 -8.31
CA GLY A 48 -2.46 -4.43 -7.13
C GLY A 48 -1.62 -5.71 -7.14
N ILE A 49 -2.21 -6.84 -7.54
CA ILE A 49 -1.55 -8.15 -7.67
C ILE A 49 -0.44 -8.10 -8.71
N ILE A 50 -0.71 -7.49 -9.88
CA ILE A 50 0.33 -7.31 -10.91
C ILE A 50 1.47 -6.45 -10.38
N SER A 51 1.15 -5.31 -9.77
CA SER A 51 2.14 -4.38 -9.22
C SER A 51 3.02 -5.04 -8.16
N THR A 52 2.39 -5.57 -7.10
CA THR A 52 3.09 -6.19 -5.97
C THR A 52 3.82 -7.47 -6.38
N GLY A 53 3.29 -8.25 -7.31
CA GLY A 53 3.95 -9.45 -7.84
C GLY A 53 5.24 -9.12 -8.59
N ILE A 54 5.22 -8.04 -9.39
CA ILE A 54 6.44 -7.52 -10.05
C ILE A 54 7.46 -7.07 -9.01
N PHE A 55 7.05 -6.32 -7.98
CA PHE A 55 7.96 -5.88 -6.92
C PHE A 55 8.54 -7.04 -6.11
N VAL A 56 7.76 -8.08 -5.80
CA VAL A 56 8.27 -9.31 -5.16
C VAL A 56 9.39 -9.92 -6.00
N TYR A 57 9.19 -10.06 -7.31
CA TYR A 57 10.20 -10.61 -8.21
C TYR A 57 11.47 -9.75 -8.25
N ILE A 58 11.32 -8.43 -8.44
CA ILE A 58 12.46 -7.50 -8.50
C ILE A 58 13.26 -7.55 -7.19
N LEU A 59 12.58 -7.47 -6.05
CA LEU A 59 13.25 -7.45 -4.74
C LEU A 59 13.93 -8.78 -4.40
N LEU A 60 13.39 -9.91 -4.91
CA LEU A 60 14.04 -11.21 -4.81
C LEU A 60 15.35 -11.24 -5.61
N VAL A 61 15.36 -10.71 -6.84
CA VAL A 61 16.56 -10.63 -7.68
C VAL A 61 17.64 -9.76 -7.02
N PHE A 62 17.26 -8.66 -6.38
CA PHE A 62 18.19 -7.79 -5.65
C PHE A 62 18.55 -8.28 -4.23
N GLY A 63 18.00 -9.43 -3.78
CA GLY A 63 18.27 -9.98 -2.45
C GLY A 63 17.68 -9.18 -1.29
N LEU A 64 16.76 -8.24 -1.56
CA LEU A 64 16.11 -7.38 -0.57
C LEU A 64 14.92 -8.10 0.08
N LEU A 65 15.23 -9.13 0.86
CA LEU A 65 14.22 -10.03 1.44
C LEU A 65 13.22 -9.30 2.37
N GLY A 66 13.64 -8.27 3.11
CA GLY A 66 12.75 -7.51 3.99
C GLY A 66 11.63 -6.80 3.21
N ASP A 67 11.99 -6.03 2.20
CA ASP A 67 11.05 -5.33 1.32
C ASP A 67 10.22 -6.30 0.48
N MET A 68 10.83 -7.43 0.07
CA MET A 68 10.15 -8.50 -0.64
C MET A 68 9.01 -9.08 0.21
N LEU A 69 9.24 -9.35 1.50
CA LEU A 69 8.21 -9.88 2.40
C LEU A 69 7.06 -8.90 2.61
N ILE A 70 7.35 -7.61 2.68
CA ILE A 70 6.32 -6.56 2.74
C ILE A 70 5.46 -6.56 1.46
N ASN A 71 6.09 -6.65 0.29
CA ASN A 71 5.36 -6.74 -0.97
C ASN A 71 4.58 -8.07 -1.12
N ALA A 72 5.13 -9.18 -0.62
CA ALA A 72 4.45 -10.47 -0.59
C ALA A 72 3.21 -10.44 0.31
N TYR A 73 3.26 -9.69 1.42
CA TYR A 73 2.08 -9.41 2.24
C TYR A 73 1.03 -8.64 1.44
N TYR A 74 1.40 -7.55 0.76
CA TYR A 74 0.45 -6.78 -0.06
C TYR A 74 -0.17 -7.60 -1.20
N PHE A 75 0.63 -8.47 -1.83
CA PHE A 75 0.17 -9.41 -2.84
C PHE A 75 -0.89 -10.37 -2.28
N SER A 76 -0.57 -11.03 -1.15
CA SER A 76 -1.46 -11.97 -0.47
C SER A 76 -2.75 -11.29 0.00
N MET A 77 -2.63 -10.07 0.54
CA MET A 77 -3.77 -9.25 0.95
C MET A 77 -4.63 -8.79 -0.21
N SER A 78 -4.03 -8.55 -1.39
CA SER A 78 -4.78 -8.20 -2.59
C SER A 78 -5.63 -9.38 -3.09
N ILE A 79 -5.10 -10.61 -3.02
CA ILE A 79 -5.88 -11.83 -3.32
C ILE A 79 -7.03 -11.98 -2.31
N PHE A 80 -6.74 -11.84 -1.01
CA PHE A 80 -7.76 -11.92 0.04
C PHE A 80 -8.85 -10.86 -0.13
N GLY A 81 -8.46 -9.60 -0.40
CA GLY A 81 -9.40 -8.51 -0.65
C GLY A 81 -10.26 -8.76 -1.89
N TRP A 82 -9.68 -9.32 -2.96
CA TRP A 82 -10.44 -9.71 -4.16
C TRP A 82 -11.53 -10.72 -3.82
N TYR A 83 -11.17 -11.75 -3.06
CA TYR A 83 -12.13 -12.74 -2.58
C TYR A 83 -13.23 -12.11 -1.72
N VAL A 84 -12.88 -11.22 -0.79
CA VAL A 84 -13.85 -10.57 0.09
C VAL A 84 -14.79 -9.65 -0.69
N TRP A 85 -14.29 -8.87 -1.65
CA TRP A 85 -15.09 -7.92 -2.43
C TRP A 85 -16.01 -8.57 -3.45
N THR A 86 -15.67 -9.78 -3.91
CA THR A 86 -16.53 -10.56 -4.82
C THR A 86 -17.65 -11.30 -4.09
N ARG A 87 -17.64 -11.33 -2.75
CA ARG A 87 -18.75 -11.90 -1.98
C ARG A 87 -20.01 -11.05 -2.11
N LYS A 88 -21.10 -11.76 -2.36
CA LYS A 88 -22.45 -11.23 -2.33
C LYS A 88 -23.02 -11.31 -0.91
N VAL A 89 -23.77 -10.29 -0.52
CA VAL A 89 -24.56 -10.26 0.73
C VAL A 89 -25.97 -10.76 0.47
N ASP A 90 -26.52 -10.41 -0.71
CA ASP A 90 -27.83 -10.84 -1.20
C ASP A 90 -27.72 -11.28 -2.66
N ALA A 91 -28.81 -11.78 -3.26
CA ALA A 91 -28.84 -12.28 -4.65
C ALA A 91 -28.16 -11.34 -5.68
N ASP A 92 -28.37 -10.03 -5.52
CA ASP A 92 -27.94 -9.00 -6.47
C ASP A 92 -26.92 -7.99 -5.92
N HIS A 93 -26.56 -8.09 -4.64
CA HIS A 93 -25.76 -7.04 -3.98
C HIS A 93 -24.46 -7.58 -3.39
N PHE A 94 -23.36 -6.88 -3.68
CA PHE A 94 -22.04 -7.17 -3.12
C PHE A 94 -21.86 -6.51 -1.75
N ILE A 95 -20.81 -6.92 -1.03
CA ILE A 95 -20.51 -6.37 0.29
C ILE A 95 -20.41 -4.82 0.25
N PRO A 96 -21.16 -4.11 1.12
CA PRO A 96 -21.12 -2.66 1.20
C PRO A 96 -19.88 -2.18 1.95
N ILE A 97 -19.56 -0.90 1.76
CA ILE A 97 -18.63 -0.20 2.65
C ILE A 97 -19.29 -0.03 4.01
N THR A 98 -18.59 -0.43 5.07
CA THR A 98 -19.07 -0.33 6.46
C THR A 98 -18.06 0.40 7.34
N LYS A 99 -18.48 0.78 8.54
CA LYS A 99 -17.57 1.27 9.59
C LYS A 99 -16.97 0.11 10.39
N THR A 100 -15.83 0.38 11.01
CA THR A 100 -15.12 -0.60 11.82
C THR A 100 -15.85 -0.83 13.15
N THR A 101 -16.16 -2.09 13.46
CA THR A 101 -16.78 -2.48 14.74
C THR A 101 -15.76 -2.48 15.89
N PRO A 102 -16.18 -2.42 17.17
CA PRO A 102 -15.25 -2.47 18.30
C PRO A 102 -14.36 -3.73 18.33
N ARG A 103 -14.88 -4.88 17.87
CA ARG A 103 -14.11 -6.11 17.72
C ARG A 103 -13.04 -5.99 16.64
N GLU A 104 -13.38 -5.38 15.50
CA GLU A 104 -12.43 -5.14 14.42
C GLU A 104 -11.35 -4.13 14.82
N LYS A 105 -11.69 -3.11 15.63
CA LYS A 105 -10.68 -2.20 16.21
C LYS A 105 -9.67 -2.94 17.09
N LYS A 106 -10.13 -3.88 17.92
CA LYS A 106 -9.21 -4.74 18.71
C LYS A 106 -8.31 -5.56 17.81
N TRP A 107 -8.86 -6.17 16.75
CA TRP A 107 -8.07 -6.90 15.76
C TRP A 107 -7.07 -6.00 15.01
N SER A 108 -7.42 -4.76 14.69
CA SER A 108 -6.50 -3.78 14.10
C SER A 108 -5.33 -3.47 15.03
N ILE A 109 -5.55 -3.38 16.35
CA ILE A 109 -4.47 -3.20 17.34
C ILE A 109 -3.57 -4.43 17.39
N VAL A 110 -4.15 -5.64 17.39
CA VAL A 110 -3.38 -6.88 17.37
C VAL A 110 -2.53 -6.98 16.10
N LEU A 111 -3.12 -6.67 14.93
CA LEU A 111 -2.41 -6.66 13.65
C LEU A 111 -1.31 -5.60 13.61
N PHE A 112 -1.56 -4.42 14.18
CA PHE A 112 -0.56 -3.36 14.33
C PHE A 112 0.65 -3.86 15.13
N MET A 113 0.41 -4.39 16.34
CA MET A 113 1.48 -4.90 17.20
C MET A 113 2.23 -6.07 16.55
N ALA A 114 1.52 -6.99 15.90
CA ALA A 114 2.13 -8.10 15.18
C ALA A 114 3.03 -7.60 14.03
N THR A 115 2.59 -6.57 13.31
CA THR A 115 3.38 -5.97 12.22
C THR A 115 4.62 -5.25 12.77
N VAL A 116 4.50 -4.50 13.87
CA VAL A 116 5.65 -3.87 14.51
C VAL A 116 6.68 -4.92 14.91
N ILE A 117 6.26 -6.00 15.55
CA ILE A 117 7.17 -7.11 15.92
C ILE A 117 7.82 -7.71 14.68
N PHE A 118 7.03 -7.99 13.64
CA PHE A 118 7.52 -8.55 12.38
C PHE A 118 8.58 -7.65 11.73
N VAL A 119 8.30 -6.35 11.56
CA VAL A 119 9.23 -5.40 10.95
C VAL A 119 10.46 -5.21 11.82
N CYS A 120 10.33 -5.17 13.15
CA CYS A 120 11.47 -5.16 14.06
C CYS A 120 12.37 -6.39 13.87
N LEU A 121 11.80 -7.60 13.75
CA LEU A 121 12.58 -8.81 13.51
C LEU A 121 13.32 -8.76 12.18
N VAL A 122 12.66 -8.28 11.12
CA VAL A 122 13.30 -8.07 9.81
C VAL A 122 14.44 -7.05 9.94
N TYR A 123 14.22 -5.91 10.58
CA TYR A 123 15.23 -4.86 10.71
C TYR A 123 16.41 -5.27 11.59
N LEU A 124 16.18 -6.10 12.60
CA LEU A 124 17.26 -6.70 13.40
C LEU A 124 18.08 -7.70 12.59
N TRP A 125 17.44 -8.53 11.77
CA TRP A 125 18.15 -9.50 10.92
C TRP A 125 19.02 -8.79 9.87
N PHE A 126 18.52 -7.72 9.25
CA PHE A 126 19.25 -6.97 8.23
C PHE A 126 20.13 -5.84 8.78
N ASP A 127 20.29 -5.76 10.10
CA ASP A 127 21.06 -4.73 10.81
C ASP A 127 20.72 -3.29 10.36
N LYS A 128 19.41 -3.02 10.25
CA LYS A 128 18.83 -1.76 9.75
C LYS A 128 18.49 -0.75 10.85
N PHE A 129 18.65 -1.11 12.13
CA PHE A 129 18.37 -0.22 13.27
C PHE A 129 19.49 0.81 13.55
N ASN A 130 20.02 1.42 12.49
CA ASN A 130 21.16 2.33 12.58
C ASN A 130 20.74 3.80 12.70
N ASN A 131 19.48 4.13 12.41
CA ASN A 131 18.97 5.50 12.42
C ASN A 131 17.60 5.59 13.09
N TRP A 132 17.31 6.77 13.65
CA TRP A 132 15.99 7.10 14.21
C TRP A 132 14.85 6.94 13.18
N THR A 133 15.16 7.14 11.90
CA THR A 133 14.24 6.98 10.78
C THR A 133 13.69 5.56 10.66
N SER A 134 14.46 4.54 11.05
CA SER A 134 14.03 3.13 11.03
C SER A 134 12.88 2.86 12.00
N TYR A 135 12.83 3.55 13.15
CA TYR A 135 11.73 3.42 14.11
C TYR A 135 10.44 4.02 13.58
N VAL A 136 10.53 5.20 12.93
CA VAL A 136 9.39 5.84 12.28
C VAL A 136 8.89 4.98 11.12
N ASP A 137 9.79 4.39 10.37
CA ASP A 137 9.50 3.49 9.25
C ASP A 137 8.71 2.24 9.71
N THR A 138 9.13 1.61 10.81
CA THR A 138 8.42 0.49 11.44
C THR A 138 6.98 0.86 11.80
N VAL A 139 6.79 2.01 12.46
CA VAL A 139 5.45 2.49 12.85
C VAL A 139 4.61 2.77 11.60
N THR A 140 5.18 3.44 10.61
CA THR A 140 4.49 3.82 9.38
C THR A 140 4.07 2.58 8.58
N THR A 141 4.94 1.57 8.50
CA THR A 141 4.63 0.27 7.87
C THR A 141 3.47 -0.43 8.58
N ALA A 142 3.47 -0.45 9.91
CA ALA A 142 2.37 -1.02 10.68
C ALA A 142 1.03 -0.30 10.46
N ILE A 143 1.05 1.03 10.30
CA ILE A 143 -0.13 1.82 9.93
C ILE A 143 -0.66 1.38 8.55
N PHE A 144 0.22 1.25 7.55
CA PHE A 144 -0.19 0.83 6.21
C PHE A 144 -0.72 -0.60 6.15
N PHE A 145 -0.15 -1.53 6.93
CA PHE A 145 -0.67 -2.91 7.03
C PHE A 145 -2.09 -2.93 7.58
N VAL A 146 -2.36 -2.19 8.66
CA VAL A 146 -3.71 -2.06 9.20
C VAL A 146 -4.65 -1.41 8.18
N GLY A 147 -4.18 -0.36 7.49
CA GLY A 147 -4.93 0.29 6.41
C GLY A 147 -5.31 -0.70 5.31
N MET A 148 -4.36 -1.50 4.84
CA MET A 148 -4.59 -2.52 3.81
C MET A 148 -5.58 -3.59 4.26
N TRP A 149 -5.45 -4.06 5.51
CA TRP A 149 -6.40 -5.02 6.09
C TRP A 149 -7.84 -4.48 6.12
N LEU A 150 -8.00 -3.23 6.57
CA LEU A 150 -9.30 -2.56 6.61
C LEU A 150 -9.86 -2.29 5.21
N MET A 151 -9.00 -1.95 4.25
CA MET A 151 -9.38 -1.77 2.85
C MET A 151 -9.90 -3.09 2.25
N ALA A 152 -9.18 -4.20 2.46
CA ALA A 152 -9.60 -5.53 2.01
C ALA A 152 -10.97 -5.93 2.57
N LYS A 153 -11.30 -5.47 3.80
CA LYS A 153 -12.61 -5.69 4.44
C LYS A 153 -13.67 -4.62 4.16
N LYS A 154 -13.44 -3.72 3.20
CA LYS A 154 -14.32 -2.58 2.87
C LYS A 154 -14.70 -1.71 4.07
N LYS A 155 -13.72 -1.37 4.92
CA LYS A 155 -13.92 -0.51 6.09
C LYS A 155 -13.52 0.92 5.80
N LEU A 156 -14.41 1.88 6.04
CA LEU A 156 -14.18 3.31 5.76
C LEU A 156 -12.90 3.85 6.43
N GLU A 157 -12.59 3.35 7.63
CA GLU A 157 -11.45 3.80 8.42
C GLU A 157 -10.10 3.50 7.77
N ASN A 158 -10.02 2.64 6.75
CA ASN A 158 -8.78 2.37 6.01
C ASN A 158 -8.11 3.67 5.53
N TRP A 159 -8.92 4.61 5.02
CA TRP A 159 -8.42 5.88 4.49
C TRP A 159 -7.82 6.77 5.58
N ILE A 160 -8.31 6.65 6.82
CA ILE A 160 -7.75 7.40 7.96
C ILE A 160 -6.33 6.88 8.24
N TYR A 161 -6.13 5.56 8.22
CA TYR A 161 -4.79 4.98 8.38
C TYR A 161 -3.87 5.40 7.24
N TRP A 162 -4.33 5.38 5.99
CA TRP A 162 -3.52 5.85 4.85
C TRP A 162 -3.17 7.33 4.96
N ILE A 163 -4.11 8.21 5.31
CA ILE A 163 -3.82 9.64 5.51
C ILE A 163 -2.77 9.86 6.61
N ILE A 164 -2.91 9.18 7.76
CA ILE A 164 -1.95 9.31 8.86
C ILE A 164 -0.58 8.78 8.41
N GLY A 165 -0.53 7.62 7.77
CA GLY A 165 0.71 7.03 7.23
C GLY A 165 1.40 7.95 6.24
N ASP A 166 0.65 8.50 5.28
CA ASP A 166 1.19 9.39 4.26
C ASP A 166 1.71 10.71 4.86
N ILE A 167 0.99 11.31 5.82
CA ILE A 167 1.43 12.56 6.50
C ILE A 167 2.74 12.34 7.27
N ILE A 168 2.97 11.15 7.83
CA ILE A 168 4.23 10.80 8.49
C ILE A 168 5.32 10.51 7.45
N SER A 169 4.98 9.81 6.36
CA SER A 169 5.90 9.47 5.27
C SER A 169 6.45 10.71 4.55
N VAL A 170 5.63 11.71 4.23
CA VAL A 170 6.05 12.90 3.48
C VAL A 170 7.31 13.56 4.07
N PRO A 171 7.34 14.00 5.35
CA PRO A 171 8.54 14.60 5.95
C PRO A 171 9.66 13.58 6.16
N LEU A 172 9.34 12.31 6.43
CA LEU A 172 10.34 11.25 6.61
C LEU A 172 11.16 11.04 5.32
N TYR A 173 10.49 10.88 4.18
CA TYR A 173 11.14 10.68 2.89
C TYR A 173 11.82 11.95 2.38
N TRP A 174 11.29 13.13 2.72
CA TRP A 174 11.99 14.39 2.47
C TRP A 174 13.32 14.45 3.22
N TYR A 175 13.33 14.09 4.51
CA TYR A 175 14.55 14.02 5.32
C TYR A 175 15.54 12.97 4.80
N LYS A 176 15.06 11.84 4.27
CA LYS A 176 15.89 10.82 3.61
C LYS A 176 16.45 11.28 2.24
N GLY A 177 16.13 12.47 1.76
CA GLY A 177 16.55 12.98 0.44
C GLY A 177 15.76 12.42 -0.75
N LEU A 178 14.69 11.66 -0.49
CA LEU A 178 13.86 10.99 -1.49
C LEU A 178 12.67 11.88 -1.86
N ILE A 179 12.97 12.98 -2.56
CA ILE A 179 11.98 14.03 -2.90
C ILE A 179 10.83 13.48 -3.75
N PHE A 180 11.10 12.60 -4.72
CA PHE A 180 10.06 12.00 -5.56
C PHE A 180 9.09 11.13 -4.75
N THR A 181 9.61 10.30 -3.85
CA THR A 181 8.80 9.46 -2.96
C THR A 181 7.97 10.31 -2.00
N SER A 182 8.56 11.38 -1.44
CA SER A 182 7.83 12.34 -0.61
C SER A 182 6.67 12.98 -1.37
N PHE A 183 6.90 13.44 -2.60
CA PHE A 183 5.85 14.00 -3.45
C PHE A 183 4.76 12.97 -3.80
N GLN A 184 5.13 11.72 -4.07
CA GLN A 184 4.18 10.63 -4.29
C GLN A 184 3.28 10.41 -3.07
N PHE A 185 3.83 10.34 -1.85
CA PHE A 185 3.02 10.20 -0.63
C PHE A 185 2.11 11.41 -0.40
N PHE A 186 2.55 12.61 -0.77
CA PHE A 186 1.71 13.81 -0.74
C PHE A 186 0.51 13.68 -1.69
N LEU A 187 0.72 13.18 -2.92
CA LEU A 187 -0.36 12.90 -3.87
C LEU A 187 -1.30 11.80 -3.35
N PHE A 188 -0.76 10.73 -2.76
CA PHE A 188 -1.57 9.68 -2.12
C PHE A 188 -2.41 10.21 -0.98
N THR A 189 -1.90 11.15 -0.19
CA THR A 189 -2.67 11.83 0.87
C THR A 189 -3.91 12.50 0.28
N ILE A 190 -3.74 13.25 -0.82
CA ILE A 190 -4.85 13.94 -1.51
C ILE A 190 -5.87 12.91 -2.02
N ILE A 191 -5.41 11.83 -2.67
CA ILE A 191 -6.27 10.77 -3.17
C ILE A 191 -7.02 10.10 -2.01
N ALA A 192 -6.37 9.88 -0.88
CA ALA A 192 -6.94 9.24 0.30
C ALA A 192 -8.03 10.10 0.95
N ILE A 193 -7.85 11.42 1.01
CA ILE A 193 -8.90 12.36 1.48
C ILE A 193 -10.14 12.30 0.57
N TYR A 194 -9.94 12.26 -0.75
CA TYR A 194 -11.04 12.10 -1.70
C TYR A 194 -11.66 10.69 -1.62
N GLY A 195 -10.85 9.65 -1.40
CA GLY A 195 -11.28 8.28 -1.21
C GLY A 195 -12.18 8.14 0.02
N TYR A 196 -11.78 8.70 1.15
CA TYR A 196 -12.59 8.77 2.36
C TYR A 196 -13.94 9.44 2.09
N SER A 197 -13.92 10.59 1.40
CA SER A 197 -15.15 11.33 1.08
C SER A 197 -16.06 10.57 0.14
N ALA A 198 -15.51 9.90 -0.88
CA ALA A 198 -16.26 9.06 -1.82
C ALA A 198 -16.87 7.85 -1.11
N TRP A 199 -16.09 7.14 -0.30
CA TRP A 199 -16.55 5.98 0.45
C TRP A 199 -17.58 6.33 1.51
N LYS A 200 -17.45 7.50 2.15
CA LYS A 200 -18.44 8.02 3.10
C LYS A 200 -19.80 8.27 2.43
N LYS A 201 -19.83 8.73 1.17
CA LYS A 201 -21.06 8.90 0.38
C LYS A 201 -21.70 7.56 -0.03
N SER A 202 -20.89 6.51 -0.14
CA SER A 202 -21.30 5.12 -0.44
C SER A 202 -21.49 4.26 0.81
N LEU A 203 -21.37 4.83 2.00
CA LEU A 203 -21.45 4.08 3.25
C LEU A 203 -22.81 3.39 3.39
N ASN A 204 -22.79 2.09 3.74
CA ASN A 204 -23.97 1.23 3.87
C ASN A 204 -24.82 1.11 2.59
N LYS A 205 -24.30 1.50 1.43
CA LYS A 205 -24.94 1.25 0.12
C LYS A 205 -24.33 0.01 -0.49
N SER A 206 -25.11 -1.04 -0.66
CA SER A 206 -24.64 -2.28 -1.29
C SER A 206 -24.61 -2.12 -2.81
N PRO A 207 -23.44 -2.20 -3.47
CA PRO A 207 -23.37 -2.03 -4.92
C PRO A 207 -23.92 -3.26 -5.64
N ARG A 208 -24.64 -3.03 -6.74
CA ARG A 208 -25.10 -4.08 -7.67
C ARG A 208 -24.02 -4.50 -8.65
N THR A 209 -23.10 -3.59 -8.97
CA THR A 209 -21.96 -3.84 -9.87
C THR A 209 -20.65 -3.48 -9.20
N LEU A 210 -19.63 -4.31 -9.41
CA LEU A 210 -18.27 -4.11 -8.91
C LEU A 210 -17.36 -3.36 -9.89
N LEU A 211 -17.78 -3.27 -11.16
CA LEU A 211 -17.11 -2.51 -12.20
C LEU A 211 -17.81 -1.16 -12.32
N ARG A 212 -17.07 -0.07 -12.04
CA ARG A 212 -17.52 1.33 -12.05
C ARG A 212 -16.51 2.25 -12.71
#